data_AF-A0AAU9RS55-F1
#
_entry.id   AF-A0AAU9RS55-F1
#
_cell.length_a   1.000
_cell.length_b   1.000
_cell.length_c   1.000
_cell.angle_alpha   90.00
_cell.angle_beta   90.00
_cell.angle_gamma   90.00
#
_symmetry.space_group_name_H-M   'P 1'
#
loop_
_entity.id
_entity.type
_entity.pdbx_description
1 polymer ?
#
loop_
_entity_poly.entity_id
_entity_poly.type
_entity_poly.pdbx_seq_one_letter_code
_entity_poly.pdbx_strand_id
1 'polypeptide(L)' 'MSQSQSLDFSRNTLSAGIPTTMDNLNFLQYLDLSYNDLTGEVPSGTQLKSFGPLPYAGNLMLCGPPLVK' A
#
# COMPACT_ATOMS: atom_id res chain seq x y z
N MET A 1 13.73 17.09 -15.13
CA MET A 1 12.86 17.25 -13.94
C MET A 1 12.36 15.86 -13.58
N SER A 2 12.80 15.28 -12.46
CA SER A 2 12.29 13.99 -12.01
C SER A 2 10.87 14.21 -11.49
N GLN A 3 9.85 13.65 -12.15
CA GLN A 3 8.51 13.59 -11.58
C GLN A 3 8.54 12.53 -10.48
N SER A 4 8.76 12.96 -9.23
CA SER A 4 8.52 12.09 -8.09
C SER A 4 7.02 11.83 -8.00
N GLN A 5 6.61 10.61 -8.34
CA GLN A 5 5.21 10.22 -8.26
C GLN A 5 4.95 9.69 -6.85
N SER A 6 4.07 10.40 -6.16
CA SER A 6 3.65 10.15 -4.79
C SER A 6 2.15 9.84 -4.79
N LEU A 7 1.74 8.81 -4.07
CA LEU A 7 0.34 8.43 -3.92
C LEU A 7 -0.03 8.44 -2.44
N ASP A 8 -0.92 9.36 -2.06
CA ASP A 8 -1.45 9.46 -0.70
C ASP A 8 -2.97 9.28 -0.76
N PHE A 9 -3.44 8.18 -0.19
CA PHE A 9 -4.84 7.89 0.09
C PHE A 9 -5.07 7.59 1.57
N SER A 10 -4.18 8.07 2.43
CA SER A 10 -4.32 7.88 3.87
C SER A 10 -5.62 8.51 4.39
N ARG A 11 -6.16 7.95 5.50
CA ARG A 11 -7.32 8.49 6.22
C ARG A 11 -8.58 8.62 5.36
N ASN A 12 -8.85 7.61 4.55
CA ASN A 12 -10.09 7.47 3.79
C ASN A 12 -10.88 6.25 4.31
N THR A 13 -11.99 5.94 3.63
CA THR A 13 -12.82 4.76 3.90
C THR A 13 -12.65 3.72 2.79
N LEU A 14 -11.45 3.60 2.21
CA LEU A 14 -11.17 2.56 1.20
C LEU A 14 -11.26 1.20 1.88
N SER A 15 -11.87 0.25 1.19
CA SER A 15 -12.12 -1.10 1.70
C SER A 15 -11.80 -2.14 0.63
N ALA A 16 -11.90 -3.42 1.01
CA ALA A 16 -11.48 -4.57 0.23
C ALA A 16 -9.95 -4.65 0.02
N GLY A 17 -9.52 -5.55 -0.86
CA GLY A 17 -8.11 -5.83 -1.10
C GLY A 17 -7.41 -4.79 -1.97
N ILE A 18 -6.11 -4.62 -1.74
CA ILE A 18 -5.25 -3.84 -2.62
C ILE A 18 -5.19 -4.56 -3.97
N PRO A 19 -5.61 -3.94 -5.08
CA PRO A 19 -5.68 -4.62 -6.36
C PRO A 19 -4.28 -4.90 -6.89
N THR A 20 -4.06 -6.12 -7.42
CA THR A 20 -2.79 -6.53 -8.03
C THR A 20 -2.41 -5.67 -9.23
N THR A 21 -3.31 -4.88 -9.81
CA THR A 21 -2.95 -3.93 -10.88
C THR A 21 -2.04 -2.78 -10.40
N MET A 22 -2.02 -2.49 -9.09
CA MET A 22 -1.06 -1.55 -8.49
C MET A 22 0.39 -2.03 -8.60
N ASP A 23 0.60 -3.29 -8.97
CA ASP A 23 1.89 -3.86 -9.31
C ASP A 23 2.61 -3.11 -10.44
N ASN A 24 1.87 -2.47 -11.34
CA ASN A 24 2.47 -1.75 -12.46
C ASN A 24 3.05 -0.37 -12.06
N LEU A 25 2.83 0.09 -10.82
CA LEU A 25 3.24 1.41 -10.35
C LEU A 25 4.70 1.42 -9.85
N ASN A 26 5.61 0.80 -10.60
CA ASN A 26 7.03 0.65 -10.24
C ASN A 26 7.83 1.97 -10.16
N PHE A 27 7.20 3.09 -10.52
CA PHE A 27 7.76 4.44 -10.49
C PHE A 27 7.43 5.20 -9.20
N LEU A 28 6.59 4.64 -8.32
CA LEU A 28 6.19 5.29 -7.06
C LEU A 28 7.38 5.44 -6.11
N GLN A 29 7.62 6.67 -5.67
CA GLN A 29 8.63 6.99 -4.66
C GLN A 29 8.04 7.10 -3.26
N TYR A 30 6.74 7.39 -3.17
CA TYR A 30 6.02 7.52 -1.91
C TYR A 30 4.63 6.91 -2.04
N LEU A 31 4.24 6.14 -1.02
CA LEU A 31 2.91 5.55 -0.88
C LEU A 31 2.44 5.79 0.55
N ASP A 32 1.17 6.18 0.70
CA ASP A 32 0.46 6.13 1.98
C ASP A 32 -0.98 5.67 1.76
N LEU A 33 -1.31 4.49 2.28
CA LEU A 33 -2.66 3.89 2.32
C LEU A 33 -3.17 3.77 3.77
N SER A 34 -2.50 4.44 4.71
CA SER A 34 -2.72 4.21 6.13
C SER A 34 -4.10 4.70 6.58
N TYR A 35 -4.61 4.13 7.66
CA TYR A 35 -5.90 4.49 8.25
C TYR A 35 -7.06 4.40 7.24
N ASN A 36 -7.20 3.24 6.61
CA ASN A 36 -8.35 2.82 5.81
C ASN A 36 -8.91 1.49 6.35
N ASP A 37 -9.90 0.92 5.68
CA ASP A 37 -10.54 -0.36 5.98
C ASP A 37 -10.10 -1.47 4.99
N LEU A 38 -8.85 -1.42 4.50
CA LEU A 38 -8.33 -2.41 3.56
C LEU A 38 -8.16 -3.78 4.22
N THR A 39 -8.39 -4.84 3.44
CA THR A 39 -8.42 -6.23 3.92
C THR A 39 -7.63 -7.17 3.02
N GLY A 40 -7.23 -8.34 3.54
CA GLY A 40 -6.55 -9.37 2.73
C GLY A 40 -5.03 -9.20 2.66
N GLU A 41 -4.38 -9.93 1.75
CA GLU A 41 -2.92 -9.91 1.64
C GLU A 41 -2.41 -8.70 0.86
N VAL A 42 -1.34 -8.05 1.33
CA VAL A 42 -0.62 -7.05 0.54
C VAL A 42 0.01 -7.76 -0.67
N PRO A 43 -0.26 -7.33 -1.92
CA PRO A 43 0.29 -7.96 -3.10
C PRO A 43 1.82 -8.06 -3.04
N SER A 44 2.33 -9.28 -3.09
CA SER A 44 3.76 -9.60 -2.92
C SER A 44 4.61 -9.38 -4.18
N GLY A 45 3.97 -9.02 -5.29
CA GLY A 45 4.56 -8.98 -6.62
C GLY A 45 5.60 -7.89 -6.88
N THR A 46 5.67 -6.80 -6.08
CA THR A 46 6.12 -5.50 -6.67
C THR A 46 6.78 -4.51 -5.72
N GLN A 47 6.84 -3.24 -6.13
CA GLN A 47 7.23 -2.08 -5.31
C GLN A 47 6.39 -1.95 -4.01
N LEU A 48 5.19 -2.54 -3.95
CA LEU A 48 4.38 -2.50 -2.72
C LEU A 48 5.09 -3.16 -1.52
N LYS A 49 5.73 -4.32 -1.72
CA LYS A 49 6.54 -4.95 -0.66
C LYS A 49 7.87 -4.22 -0.37
N SER A 50 8.31 -3.30 -1.25
CA SER A 50 9.54 -2.53 -1.02
C SER A 50 9.28 -1.32 -0.13
N PHE A 51 8.04 -0.86 -0.06
CA PHE A 51 7.59 0.01 1.02
C PHE A 51 7.59 -0.76 2.34
N GLY A 52 7.95 -0.09 3.43
CA GLY A 52 7.86 -0.68 4.78
C GLY A 52 6.40 -0.87 5.25
N PRO A 53 6.18 -1.20 6.53
CA PRO A 53 4.83 -1.38 7.07
C PRO A 53 4.05 -0.06 7.25
N LEU A 54 4.72 1.09 7.29
CA LEU A 54 4.10 2.38 7.63
C LEU A 54 2.98 2.82 6.67
N PRO A 55 3.13 2.73 5.34
CA PRO A 55 2.05 3.07 4.40
C PRO A 55 0.78 2.24 4.58
N TYR A 56 0.85 1.12 5.29
CA TYR A 56 -0.27 0.20 5.48
C TYR A 56 -0.86 0.28 6.89
N ALA A 57 -0.30 1.13 7.76
CA ALA A 57 -0.70 1.24 9.16
C ALA A 57 -2.20 1.53 9.31
N GLY A 58 -2.83 1.07 10.38
CA GLY A 58 -4.26 1.31 10.64
C GLY A 58 -5.24 0.44 9.84
N ASN A 59 -4.79 -0.31 8.83
CA ASN A 59 -5.63 -1.29 8.12
C ASN A 59 -5.61 -2.64 8.87
N LEU A 60 -6.51 -2.81 9.84
CA LEU A 60 -6.47 -3.93 10.80
C LEU A 60 -6.57 -5.32 10.17
N MET A 61 -7.20 -5.44 9.00
CA MET A 61 -7.44 -6.71 8.32
C MET A 61 -6.45 -7.02 7.19
N LEU A 62 -5.42 -6.20 6.97
CA LEU A 62 -4.34 -6.53 6.04
C LEU A 62 -3.37 -7.56 6.62
N CYS A 63 -2.80 -8.43 5.79
CA CYS A 63 -1.77 -9.40 6.16
C CYS A 63 -0.70 -9.55 5.06
N GLY A 64 0.34 -10.35 5.35
CA GLY A 64 1.46 -10.58 4.43
C GLY A 64 2.56 -9.51 4.49
N PRO A 65 3.77 -9.78 3.95
CA PRO A 65 4.84 -8.80 3.86
C PRO A 65 4.38 -7.53 3.12
N PRO A 66 4.75 -6.32 3.58
CA PRO A 66 5.78 -5.99 4.56
C PRO A 66 5.27 -5.88 6.01
N LEU A 67 4.04 -6.32 6.29
CA LEU A 67 3.47 -6.25 7.63
C LEU A 67 4.12 -7.28 8.55
N VAL A 68 4.51 -6.84 9.74
CA VAL A 68 4.95 -7.72 10.83
C VAL A 68 3.74 -7.96 11.72
N LYS A 69 3.06 -9.08 11.50
CA LYS A 69 1.99 -9.58 12.37
C LYS A 69 2.38 -10.94 12.92
#